data_AF-A0A924RVQ7-F1
#
_entry.id   AF-A0A924RVQ7-F1
#
_cell.length_a   1.000
_cell.length_b   1.000
_cell.length_c   1.000
_cell.angle_alpha   90.00
_cell.angle_beta   90.00
_cell.angle_gamma   90.00
#
_symmetry.space_group_name_H-M   'P 1'
#
loop_
_entity.id
_entity.type
_entity.pdbx_description
1 polymer ?
#
loop_
_entity_poly.entity_id
_entity_poly.type
_entity_poly.pdbx_seq_one_letter_code
_entity_poly.pdbx_strand_id
1 'polypeptide(L)'
;PENQYSVIQLLINDTTYLPATILKPRPTREQFERDFVNTRVPDDEYEIARRNTDEAARRILLATLPADGKEAVNYQLRQQAAKSYYAGQTAPMNILNPFAWADFVKAWKRGDFKSKR
;
A
#
# COMPACT_ATOMS: atom_id res chain seq x y z
N PRO A 1 69.89 -56.31 -19.58
CA PRO A 1 68.85 -56.49 -18.56
C PRO A 1 68.11 -55.16 -18.33
N GLU A 2 66.99 -54.97 -19.02
CA GLU A 2 66.16 -53.77 -18.87
C GLU A 2 65.01 -54.06 -17.91
N ASN A 3 64.92 -53.26 -16.83
CA ASN A 3 63.80 -53.30 -15.90
C ASN A 3 62.61 -52.56 -16.52
N GLN A 4 61.60 -53.31 -16.94
CA GLN A 4 60.32 -52.75 -17.36
C GLN A 4 59.41 -52.59 -16.13
N TYR A 5 59.11 -51.35 -15.77
CA TYR A 5 58.11 -51.04 -14.76
C TYR A 5 56.75 -50.85 -15.42
N SER A 6 55.76 -51.63 -15.00
CA SER A 6 54.36 -51.48 -15.39
C SER A 6 53.57 -50.94 -14.20
N VAL A 7 53.01 -49.74 -14.34
CA VAL A 7 52.05 -49.18 -13.37
C VAL A 7 50.65 -49.43 -13.88
N ILE A 8 49.88 -50.21 -13.14
CA ILE A 8 48.46 -50.43 -13.40
C ILE A 8 47.68 -49.41 -12.57
N GLN A 9 47.16 -48.37 -13.25
CA GLN A 9 46.28 -47.39 -12.62
C GLN A 9 44.83 -47.87 -12.75
N LEU A 10 44.27 -48.39 -11.66
CA LEU A 10 42.85 -48.74 -11.60
C LEU A 10 42.01 -47.46 -11.50
N LEU A 11 41.17 -47.21 -12.50
CA LEU A 11 40.18 -46.15 -12.44
C LEU A 11 39.03 -46.59 -11.52
N ILE A 12 38.74 -45.77 -10.51
CA ILE A 12 37.61 -45.97 -9.61
C ILE A 12 36.42 -45.22 -10.22
N ASN A 13 35.28 -45.89 -10.36
CA ASN A 13 34.06 -45.28 -10.88
C ASN A 13 33.52 -44.28 -9.85
N ASP A 14 33.64 -42.99 -10.13
CA ASP A 14 33.09 -41.92 -9.29
C ASP A 14 31.61 -41.75 -9.62
N THR A 15 30.74 -42.39 -8.83
CA THR A 15 29.29 -42.18 -8.92
C THR A 15 28.93 -40.86 -8.25
N THR A 16 29.00 -39.76 -9.00
CA THR A 16 28.29 -38.54 -8.61
C THR A 16 26.79 -38.76 -8.82
N TYR A 17 26.04 -38.92 -7.74
CA TYR A 17 24.59 -39.02 -7.79
C TYR A 17 24.01 -37.64 -8.10
N LEU A 18 23.52 -37.45 -9.33
CA LEU A 18 22.70 -36.29 -9.65
C LEU A 18 21.40 -36.37 -8.83
N PRO A 19 20.97 -35.27 -8.17
CA PRO A 19 19.71 -35.26 -7.46
C PRO A 19 18.58 -35.60 -8.45
N ALA A 20 17.69 -36.51 -8.04
CA ALA A 20 16.55 -36.90 -8.85
C ALA A 20 15.73 -35.66 -9.25
N THR A 21 15.63 -35.40 -10.55
CA THR A 21 14.78 -34.32 -11.07
C THR A 21 13.37 -34.88 -11.28
N ILE A 22 12.41 -34.40 -10.49
CA ILE A 22 11.00 -34.79 -10.62
C ILE A 22 10.40 -34.04 -11.80
N LEU A 23 10.23 -34.72 -12.94
CA LEU A 23 9.52 -34.21 -14.10
C LEU A 23 8.00 -34.38 -13.87
N LYS A 24 7.27 -33.28 -13.68
CA LYS A 24 5.81 -33.32 -13.62
C LYS A 24 5.23 -33.43 -15.04
N PRO A 25 4.19 -34.25 -15.26
CA PRO A 25 3.49 -34.30 -16.54
C PRO A 25 2.88 -32.93 -16.86
N ARG A 26 2.83 -32.58 -18.15
CA ARG A 26 2.15 -31.34 -18.57
C ARG A 26 0.66 -31.44 -18.23
N PRO A 27 0.03 -30.36 -17.73
CA PRO A 27 -1.40 -30.35 -17.46
C PRO A 27 -2.18 -30.63 -18.75
N THR A 28 -3.34 -31.29 -18.63
CA THR A 28 -4.28 -31.39 -19.75
C THR A 28 -4.83 -30.01 -20.09
N ARG A 29 -5.39 -29.85 -21.28
CA ARG A 29 -5.95 -28.56 -21.71
C ARG A 29 -6.99 -28.04 -20.73
N GLU A 30 -7.90 -28.90 -20.28
CA GLU A 30 -8.99 -28.57 -19.36
C GLU A 30 -8.45 -28.18 -17.98
N GLN A 31 -7.39 -28.86 -17.51
CA GLN A 31 -6.72 -28.54 -16.26
C GLN A 31 -6.02 -27.17 -16.35
N PHE A 32 -5.32 -26.91 -17.46
CA PHE A 32 -4.69 -25.62 -17.69
C PHE A 32 -5.72 -24.49 -17.75
N GLU A 33 -6.81 -24.66 -18.51
CA GLU A 33 -7.86 -23.63 -18.63
C GLU A 33 -8.49 -23.33 -17.26
N ARG A 34 -8.83 -24.37 -16.47
CA ARG A 34 -9.35 -24.19 -15.11
C ARG A 34 -8.33 -23.49 -14.22
N ASP A 35 -7.09 -23.96 -14.21
CA ASP A 35 -6.08 -23.44 -13.29
C ASP A 35 -5.69 -22.01 -13.71
N PHE A 36 -5.60 -21.69 -14.99
CA PHE A 36 -5.30 -20.34 -15.49
C PHE A 36 -6.34 -19.31 -15.03
N VAL A 37 -7.63 -19.64 -15.11
CA VAL A 37 -8.71 -18.75 -14.68
C VAL A 37 -8.76 -18.58 -13.15
N ASN A 38 -8.48 -19.65 -12.41
CA ASN A 38 -8.61 -19.65 -10.95
C ASN A 38 -7.31 -19.28 -10.22
N THR A 39 -6.17 -19.26 -10.90
CA THR A 39 -4.89 -18.93 -10.29
C THR A 39 -4.86 -17.45 -9.92
N ARG A 40 -4.73 -17.17 -8.63
CA ARG A 40 -4.45 -15.82 -8.16
C ARG A 40 -2.98 -15.51 -8.37
N VAL A 41 -2.70 -14.55 -9.24
CA VAL A 41 -1.37 -13.98 -9.37
C VAL A 41 -1.15 -13.03 -8.19
N PRO A 42 -0.07 -13.17 -7.40
CA PRO A 42 0.23 -12.23 -6.33
C PRO A 42 0.44 -10.83 -6.90
N ASP A 43 -0.06 -9.82 -6.18
CA ASP A 43 0.13 -8.44 -6.57
C ASP A 43 1.60 -8.05 -6.46
N ASP A 44 2.08 -7.22 -7.39
CA ASP A 44 3.39 -6.61 -7.26
C ASP A 44 3.38 -5.47 -6.23
N GLU A 45 4.58 -4.99 -5.85
CA GLU A 45 4.70 -3.93 -4.85
C GLU A 45 4.01 -2.62 -5.29
N TYR A 46 3.96 -2.34 -6.60
CA TYR A 46 3.30 -1.17 -7.15
C TYR A 46 1.78 -1.24 -7.04
N GLU A 47 1.18 -2.40 -7.30
CA GLU A 47 -0.24 -2.67 -7.16
C GLU A 47 -0.68 -2.62 -5.70
N ILE A 48 0.15 -3.15 -4.78
CA ILE A 48 -0.07 -3.01 -3.34
C ILE A 48 -0.05 -1.53 -2.94
N ALA A 49 0.95 -0.77 -3.38
CA ALA A 49 1.04 0.65 -3.10
C ALA A 49 -0.15 1.43 -3.66
N ARG A 50 -0.59 1.11 -4.88
CA ARG A 50 -1.78 1.72 -5.51
C ARG A 50 -3.04 1.45 -4.68
N ARG A 51 -3.27 0.20 -4.26
CA ARG A 51 -4.43 -0.15 -3.43
C ARG A 51 -4.43 0.55 -2.07
N ASN A 52 -3.27 0.69 -1.44
CA ASN A 52 -3.12 1.40 -0.17
C ASN A 52 -3.26 2.92 -0.30
N THR A 53 -3.01 3.46 -1.49
CA THR A 53 -3.13 4.90 -1.80
C THR A 53 -4.45 5.29 -2.43
N ASP A 54 -5.30 4.31 -2.75
CA ASP A 54 -6.60 4.53 -3.38
C ASP A 54 -7.49 5.46 -2.52
N GLU A 55 -7.98 6.53 -3.15
CA GLU A 55 -8.77 7.57 -2.50
C GLU A 55 -10.12 7.03 -2.04
N ALA A 56 -10.74 6.17 -2.86
CA ALA A 56 -12.03 5.56 -2.52
C ALA A 56 -11.89 4.65 -1.29
N ALA A 57 -10.88 3.79 -1.25
CA ALA A 57 -10.56 2.96 -0.09
C ALA A 57 -10.32 3.82 1.17
N ARG A 58 -9.51 4.89 1.07
CA ARG A 58 -9.25 5.80 2.19
C ARG A 58 -10.51 6.50 2.68
N ARG A 59 -11.39 6.92 1.78
CA ARG A 59 -12.66 7.57 2.13
C ARG A 59 -13.59 6.62 2.86
N ILE A 60 -13.65 5.36 2.45
CA ILE A 60 -14.42 4.32 3.14
C ILE A 60 -13.84 4.11 4.54
N LEU A 61 -12.52 3.96 4.66
CA LEU A 61 -11.87 3.81 5.97
C LEU A 61 -12.19 4.99 6.89
N LEU A 62 -12.11 6.23 6.41
CA LEU A 62 -12.48 7.41 7.21
C LEU A 62 -13.95 7.41 7.63
N ALA A 63 -14.84 6.83 6.84
CA ALA A 63 -16.27 6.78 7.14
C ALA A 63 -16.65 5.61 8.07
N THR A 64 -15.93 4.49 8.01
CA THR A 64 -16.26 3.26 8.74
C THR A 64 -15.44 3.07 10.01
N LEU A 65 -14.25 3.67 10.09
CA LEU A 65 -13.40 3.52 11.26
C LEU A 65 -14.00 4.32 12.43
N PRO A 66 -14.36 3.66 13.55
CA PRO A 66 -14.87 4.36 14.71
C PRO A 66 -13.76 5.24 15.29
N ALA A 67 -14.13 6.43 15.78
CA ALA A 67 -13.18 7.32 16.43
C ALA A 67 -12.60 6.63 17.67
N ASP A 68 -11.29 6.38 17.68
CA ASP A 68 -10.58 5.96 18.87
C ASP A 68 -10.57 7.12 19.88
N GLY A 69 -10.96 6.86 21.13
CA GLY A 69 -10.97 7.88 22.18
C GLY A 69 -9.60 8.54 22.36
N LYS A 70 -8.50 7.79 22.18
CA LYS A 70 -7.15 8.34 22.24
C LYS A 70 -6.86 9.26 21.05
N GLU A 71 -7.31 8.89 19.86
CA GLU A 71 -7.16 9.70 18.66
C GLU A 71 -7.96 11.01 18.77
N ALA A 72 -9.21 10.93 19.24
CA ALA A 72 -10.08 12.09 19.45
C ALA A 72 -9.49 13.08 20.46
N VAL A 73 -8.97 12.59 21.59
CA VAL A 73 -8.30 13.43 22.60
C VAL A 73 -7.03 14.05 22.03
N ASN A 74 -6.20 13.27 21.32
CA ASN A 74 -5.00 13.80 20.67
C ASN A 74 -5.33 14.87 19.62
N TYR A 75 -6.39 14.66 18.84
CA TYR A 75 -6.86 15.62 17.85
C TYR A 75 -7.32 16.92 18.51
N GLN A 76 -8.12 16.83 19.57
CA GLN A 76 -8.56 17.99 20.35
C GLN A 76 -7.38 18.72 20.99
N LEU A 77 -6.43 18.00 21.58
CA LEU A 77 -5.24 18.59 22.19
C LEU A 77 -4.37 19.28 21.15
N ARG A 78 -4.19 18.70 19.95
CA ARG A 78 -3.49 19.35 18.83
C ARG A 78 -4.20 20.63 18.39
N GLN A 79 -5.52 20.63 18.29
CA GLN A 79 -6.27 21.85 17.98
C GLN A 79 -6.10 22.92 19.06
N GLN A 80 -6.15 22.54 20.33
CA GLN A 80 -5.93 23.46 21.44
C GLN A 80 -4.50 24.02 21.42
N ALA A 81 -3.50 23.17 21.23
CA ALA A 81 -2.10 23.59 21.12
C ALA A 81 -1.88 24.54 19.93
N ALA A 82 -2.49 24.27 18.78
CA ALA A 82 -2.44 25.16 17.62
C ALA A 82 -3.08 26.53 17.93
N LYS A 83 -4.21 26.57 18.65
CA LYS A 83 -4.82 27.84 19.10
C LYS A 83 -3.93 28.56 20.10
N SER A 84 -3.34 27.84 21.05
CA SER A 84 -2.43 28.38 22.06
C SER A 84 -1.13 28.91 21.44
N TYR A 85 -0.66 28.34 20.34
CA TYR A 85 0.50 28.87 19.60
C TYR A 85 0.27 30.30 19.11
N TYR A 86 -0.97 30.63 18.76
CA TYR A 86 -1.38 31.99 18.39
C TYR A 86 -1.95 32.78 19.57
N ALA A 87 -2.00 32.23 20.79
CA ALA A 87 -2.43 32.98 21.96
C ALA A 87 -1.34 34.00 22.34
N GLY A 88 -1.67 35.29 22.17
CA GLY A 88 -0.72 36.39 22.36
C GLY A 88 -0.25 37.06 21.05
N GLN A 89 -0.63 36.50 19.88
CA GLN A 89 -0.48 37.13 18.58
C GLN A 89 -1.84 37.20 17.89
N THR A 90 -2.01 38.05 16.87
CA THR A 90 -3.25 38.02 16.07
C THR A 90 -3.29 36.71 15.29
N ALA A 91 -4.31 35.89 15.54
CA ALA A 91 -4.52 34.66 14.78
C ALA A 91 -4.57 34.98 13.27
N PRO A 92 -4.06 34.08 12.41
CA PRO A 92 -4.07 34.29 10.96
C PRO A 92 -5.48 34.61 10.48
N MET A 93 -5.69 35.83 9.97
CA MET A 93 -6.97 36.22 9.41
C MET A 93 -7.07 35.72 7.97
N ASN A 94 -8.02 34.83 7.69
CA ASN A 94 -8.26 34.27 6.35
C ASN A 94 -8.94 35.26 5.38
N ILE A 95 -8.91 36.57 5.67
CA ILE A 95 -9.57 37.61 4.87
C ILE A 95 -8.99 37.76 3.45
N LEU A 96 -7.76 37.29 3.20
CA LEU A 96 -7.15 37.30 1.86
C LEU A 96 -7.22 35.95 1.15
N ASN A 97 -7.92 34.95 1.70
CA ASN A 97 -8.07 33.65 1.05
C ASN A 97 -9.13 33.73 -0.06
N PRO A 98 -8.78 33.60 -1.36
CA PRO A 98 -9.75 33.73 -2.46
C PRO A 98 -10.87 32.68 -2.41
N PHE A 99 -10.63 31.52 -1.81
CA PHE A 99 -11.67 30.49 -1.62
C PHE A 99 -12.71 30.91 -0.57
N ALA A 100 -12.28 31.58 0.51
CA ALA A 100 -13.19 32.10 1.52
C ALA A 100 -14.14 33.17 0.94
N TRP A 101 -13.67 33.98 0.00
CA TRP A 101 -14.50 34.93 -0.75
C TRP A 101 -15.51 34.22 -1.65
N ALA A 102 -15.11 33.14 -2.34
CA ALA A 102 -16.02 32.37 -3.18
C ALA A 102 -17.16 31.78 -2.33
N ASP A 103 -16.86 31.27 -1.14
CA ASP A 103 -17.87 30.71 -0.25
C ASP A 103 -18.74 31.79 0.42
N PHE A 104 -18.17 32.95 0.75
CA PHE A 104 -18.92 34.12 1.19
C PHE A 104 -19.93 34.58 0.12
N VAL A 105 -19.50 34.72 -1.14
CA VAL A 105 -20.38 35.11 -2.26
C VAL A 105 -21.49 34.08 -2.47
N LYS A 106 -21.20 32.78 -2.36
CA LYS A 106 -22.21 31.71 -2.42
C LYS A 106 -23.21 31.80 -1.26
N ALA A 107 -22.74 31.98 -0.02
CA ALA A 107 -23.57 32.10 1.18
C ALA A 107 -24.47 33.35 1.11
N TRP A 108 -23.95 34.46 0.59
CA TRP A 108 -24.73 35.66 0.33
C TRP A 108 -25.79 35.42 -0.74
N LYS A 109 -25.43 34.83 -1.88
CA LYS A 109 -26.42 34.47 -2.93
C LYS A 109 -27.51 33.53 -2.42
N ARG A 110 -27.17 32.59 -1.52
CA ARG A 110 -28.10 31.67 -0.86
C ARG A 110 -29.02 32.38 0.15
N GLY A 111 -28.65 33.57 0.60
CA GLY A 111 -29.44 34.38 1.54
C GLY A 111 -29.19 34.02 3.00
N ASP A 112 -28.07 33.36 3.32
CA ASP A 112 -27.74 32.93 4.69
C ASP A 112 -27.68 34.11 5.69
N PHE A 113 -27.41 35.32 5.19
CA PHE A 113 -27.34 36.55 5.99
C PHE A 113 -28.63 37.36 6.02
N LYS A 114 -29.72 36.88 5.39
CA LYS A 114 -31.04 37.54 5.52
C LYS A 114 -31.64 37.15 6.88
N SER A 115 -31.74 38.11 7.80
CA SER A 115 -32.46 37.88 9.05
C SER A 115 -33.95 37.69 8.75
N LYS A 116 -34.54 36.63 9.31
CA LYS A 116 -36.00 36.54 9.41
C LYS A 116 -36.41 37.45 10.56
N ARG A 117 -36.85 38.67 10.24
CA ARG A 117 -37.75 39.43 11.11
C ARG A 117 -39.19 39.03 10.78
#